data_AF-A0A2G3K2F7-F1
#
_entry.id   AF-A0A2G3K2F7-F1
#
_cell.length_a   1.000
_cell.length_b   1.000
_cell.length_c   1.000
_cell.angle_alpha   90.00
_cell.angle_beta   90.00
_cell.angle_gamma   90.00
#
_symmetry.space_group_name_H-M   'P 1'
#
loop_
_entity.id
_entity.type
_entity.pdbx_description
1 polymer ?
#
loop_
_entity_poly.entity_id
_entity_poly.type
_entity_poly.pdbx_seq_one_letter_code
_entity_poly.pdbx_strand_id
1 'polypeptide(L)'
;MKANRRPQAGFSYLALLIFLAVLGVAASATVLLGSIAQRRQAEDTLLQTGAAYRTALGSYYQAMPPGKRRYPQQLADLLLDARFPKLKRHLRQLYPDPITGQPDWQLIRHADGGIMAIASKSTAMPIKVDRFIPDDSDFKGKSRYSDWVFTAKIQSNSNDLTQ
;
A
#
# COMPACT_ATOMS: atom_id res chain seq x y z
N MET A 1 -16.87 54.93 -58.71
CA MET A 1 -16.68 53.61 -58.04
C MET A 1 -16.71 53.83 -56.53
N LYS A 2 -17.71 53.31 -55.80
CA LYS A 2 -17.80 53.47 -54.34
C LYS A 2 -17.03 52.33 -53.65
N ALA A 3 -15.99 52.68 -52.88
CA ALA A 3 -15.19 51.72 -52.13
C ALA A 3 -15.92 51.30 -50.85
N ASN A 4 -16.40 50.07 -50.82
CA ASN A 4 -17.10 49.49 -49.68
C ASN A 4 -16.06 49.02 -48.64
N ARG A 5 -15.75 49.84 -47.63
CA ARG A 5 -14.90 49.42 -46.50
C ARG A 5 -15.76 48.63 -45.50
N ARG A 6 -15.60 47.31 -45.49
CA ARG A 6 -16.18 46.44 -44.46
C ARG A 6 -15.46 46.73 -43.12
N PRO A 7 -16.17 47.09 -42.03
CA PRO A 7 -15.54 47.22 -40.73
C PRO A 7 -15.01 45.85 -40.30
N GLN A 8 -13.70 45.76 -40.13
CA GLN A 8 -12.96 44.56 -39.77
C GLN A 8 -13.21 44.17 -38.31
N ALA A 9 -13.61 42.91 -38.11
CA ALA A 9 -13.05 41.88 -37.21
C ALA A 9 -12.68 42.17 -35.74
N GLY A 10 -12.84 43.37 -35.19
CA GLY A 10 -12.43 43.71 -33.82
C GLY A 10 -13.28 43.05 -32.73
N PHE A 11 -14.59 42.95 -32.93
CA PHE A 11 -15.51 42.33 -31.97
C PHE A 11 -15.32 40.81 -31.86
N SER A 12 -15.01 40.13 -32.96
CA SER A 12 -14.79 38.67 -32.96
C SER A 12 -13.53 38.29 -32.19
N TYR A 13 -12.48 39.11 -32.26
CA TYR A 13 -11.26 38.90 -31.49
C TYR A 13 -11.48 39.15 -29.99
N LEU A 14 -12.22 40.21 -29.64
CA LEU A 14 -12.59 40.48 -28.25
C LEU A 14 -13.48 39.38 -27.67
N ALA A 15 -14.47 38.91 -28.43
CA ALA A 15 -15.32 37.79 -28.04
C ALA A 15 -14.51 36.49 -27.85
N LEU A 16 -13.53 36.22 -28.72
CA LEU A 16 -12.64 35.07 -28.59
C LEU A 16 -11.76 35.17 -27.33
N LEU A 17 -11.19 36.34 -27.03
CA LEU A 17 -10.39 36.55 -25.82
C LEU A 17 -11.22 36.40 -24.54
N ILE A 18 -12.43 36.94 -24.52
CA ILE A 18 -13.36 36.77 -23.39
C ILE A 18 -13.74 35.29 -23.24
N PHE A 19 -14.03 34.59 -24.35
CA PHE A 19 -14.33 33.17 -24.33
C PHE A 19 -13.16 32.33 -23.79
N LEU A 20 -11.93 32.61 -24.22
CA LEU A 20 -10.72 31.96 -23.71
C LEU A 20 -10.48 32.28 -22.23
N ALA A 21 -10.75 33.51 -21.79
CA ALA A 21 -10.65 33.90 -20.39
C ALA A 21 -11.67 33.14 -19.52
N VAL A 22 -12.93 33.01 -19.99
CA VAL A 22 -13.98 32.23 -19.31
C VAL A 22 -13.61 30.74 -19.26
N LEU A 23 -13.07 30.17 -20.35
CA LEU A 23 -12.59 28.80 -20.37
C LEU A 23 -11.42 28.58 -19.39
N GLY A 24 -10.48 29.52 -19.30
CA GLY A 24 -9.36 29.45 -18.36
C GLY A 24 -9.82 29.45 -16.90
N VAL A 25 -10.78 30.32 -16.56
CA VAL A 25 -11.36 30.36 -15.20
C VAL A 25 -12.16 29.08 -14.91
N ALA A 26 -12.94 28.58 -15.87
CA ALA A 26 -13.74 27.36 -15.71
C ALA A 26 -12.87 26.10 -15.49
N ALA A 27 -11.66 26.04 -16.06
CA ALA A 27 -10.75 24.91 -15.91
C ALA A 27 -10.06 24.82 -14.53
N SER A 28 -10.13 25.85 -13.70
CA SER A 28 -9.33 25.96 -12.46
C SER A 28 -9.85 25.10 -11.29
N ALA A 29 -11.02 24.44 -11.42
CA ALA A 29 -11.73 23.84 -10.29
C ALA A 29 -11.49 22.32 -10.07
N THR A 30 -10.68 21.63 -10.87
CA THR A 30 -10.68 20.15 -10.89
C THR A 30 -9.49 19.45 -10.23
N VAL A 31 -8.46 20.17 -9.77
CA VAL A 31 -7.15 19.54 -9.45
C VAL A 31 -7.04 19.00 -8.01
N LEU A 32 -7.88 19.46 -7.07
CA LEU A 32 -7.61 19.22 -5.64
C LEU A 32 -8.08 17.86 -5.09
N LEU A 33 -9.00 17.15 -5.76
CA LEU A 33 -9.55 15.88 -5.25
C LEU A 33 -8.61 14.68 -5.43
N GLY A 34 -7.59 14.79 -6.29
CA GLY A 34 -6.72 13.66 -6.63
C GLY A 34 -5.82 13.19 -5.48
N SER A 35 -5.33 14.10 -4.65
CA SER A 35 -4.33 13.76 -3.61
C SER A 35 -4.87 12.86 -2.50
N ILE A 36 -6.10 13.11 -2.05
CA ILE A 36 -6.77 12.29 -1.02
C ILE A 36 -7.14 10.92 -1.60
N ALA A 37 -7.66 10.89 -2.83
CA ALA A 37 -8.00 9.64 -3.51
C ALA A 37 -6.76 8.75 -3.68
N GLN A 38 -5.64 9.34 -4.13
CA GLN A 38 -4.38 8.62 -4.29
C GLN A 38 -3.85 8.08 -2.95
N ARG A 39 -3.91 8.88 -1.86
CA ARG A 39 -3.49 8.40 -0.53
C ARG A 39 -4.37 7.25 -0.02
N ARG A 40 -5.69 7.32 -0.22
CA ARG A 40 -6.60 6.22 0.15
C ARG A 40 -6.27 4.94 -0.62
N GLN A 41 -6.03 5.06 -1.93
CA GLN A 41 -5.67 3.91 -2.75
C GLN A 41 -4.32 3.30 -2.35
N ALA A 42 -3.34 4.14 -1.99
CA ALA A 42 -2.06 3.67 -1.48
C ALA A 42 -2.21 2.93 -0.14
N GLU A 43 -3.08 3.42 0.75
CA GLU A 43 -3.39 2.77 2.02
C GLU A 43 -4.11 1.43 1.84
N ASP A 44 -5.09 1.35 0.95
CA ASP A 44 -5.77 0.08 0.65
C ASP A 44 -4.77 -0.94 0.06
N THR A 45 -3.86 -0.47 -0.79
CA THR A 45 -2.78 -1.29 -1.35
C THR A 45 -1.81 -1.74 -0.26
N LEU A 46 -1.56 -0.91 0.76
CA LEU A 46 -0.71 -1.25 1.90
C LEU A 46 -1.32 -2.42 2.69
N LEU A 47 -2.62 -2.35 2.99
CA LEU A 47 -3.34 -3.40 3.71
C LEU A 47 -3.35 -4.72 2.92
N GLN A 48 -3.61 -4.65 1.61
CA GLN A 48 -3.60 -5.83 0.73
C GLN A 48 -2.20 -6.46 0.65
N THR A 49 -1.17 -5.64 0.50
CA THR A 49 0.22 -6.09 0.42
C THR A 49 0.68 -6.69 1.75
N GLY A 50 0.37 -6.03 2.88
CA GLY A 50 0.61 -6.56 4.21
C GLY A 50 -0.13 -7.88 4.48
N ALA A 51 -1.35 -8.04 3.96
CA ALA A 51 -2.07 -9.31 3.98
C ALA A 51 -1.37 -10.42 3.18
N ALA A 52 -0.85 -10.10 1.99
CA ALA A 52 -0.07 -11.05 1.21
C ALA A 52 1.21 -11.49 1.95
N TYR A 53 1.94 -10.56 2.56
CA TYR A 53 3.13 -10.88 3.34
C TYR A 53 2.84 -11.72 4.58
N ARG A 54 1.79 -11.38 5.37
CA ARG A 54 1.43 -12.19 6.55
C ARG A 54 1.10 -13.63 6.17
N THR A 55 0.39 -13.79 5.04
CA THR A 55 -0.01 -15.10 4.52
C THR A 55 1.21 -15.87 4.02
N ALA A 56 2.13 -15.20 3.33
CA ALA A 56 3.37 -15.80 2.87
C ALA A 56 4.27 -16.25 4.04
N LEU A 57 4.43 -15.41 5.06
CA LEU A 57 5.18 -15.72 6.28
C LEU A 57 4.56 -16.91 7.03
N GLY A 58 3.23 -16.90 7.21
CA GLY A 58 2.51 -18.01 7.83
C GLY A 58 2.65 -19.32 7.03
N SER A 59 2.51 -19.24 5.71
CA SER A 59 2.66 -20.38 4.79
C SER A 59 4.09 -20.94 4.82
N TYR A 60 5.11 -20.08 4.89
CA TYR A 60 6.50 -20.47 5.02
C TYR A 60 6.77 -21.20 6.35
N TYR A 61 6.24 -20.66 7.45
CA TYR A 61 6.36 -21.29 8.76
C TYR A 61 5.66 -22.66 8.83
N GLN A 62 4.48 -22.77 8.22
CA GLN A 62 3.68 -24.00 8.17
C GLN A 62 4.18 -25.02 7.13
N ALA A 63 5.01 -24.61 6.16
CA ALA A 63 5.58 -25.53 5.18
C ALA A 63 6.45 -26.61 5.84
N MET A 64 6.97 -26.34 7.04
CA MET A 64 7.77 -27.26 7.81
C MET A 64 6.97 -28.05 8.84
N PRO A 65 7.35 -29.31 9.10
CA PRO A 65 6.77 -30.09 10.18
C PRO A 65 6.93 -29.40 11.55
N PRO A 66 5.97 -29.58 12.48
CA PRO A 66 6.11 -29.13 13.86
C PRO A 66 7.41 -29.68 14.48
N GLY A 67 8.27 -28.80 15.00
CA GLY A 67 9.58 -29.13 15.57
C GLY A 67 10.80 -28.65 14.76
N LYS A 68 10.64 -28.38 13.45
CA LYS A 68 11.69 -27.75 12.62
C LYS A 68 11.27 -26.40 12.03
N ARG A 69 10.10 -25.89 12.42
CA ARG A 69 9.55 -24.64 11.89
C ARG A 69 10.49 -23.49 12.20
N ARG A 70 10.84 -22.74 11.16
CA ARG A 70 11.73 -21.59 11.28
C ARG A 70 11.27 -20.51 10.33
N TYR A 71 11.21 -19.29 10.85
CA TYR A 71 10.94 -18.10 10.05
C TYR A 71 11.98 -17.88 8.95
N PRO A 72 11.62 -17.19 7.86
CA PRO A 72 12.57 -16.82 6.82
C PRO A 72 13.57 -15.79 7.38
N GLN A 73 14.84 -15.87 6.99
CA GLN A 73 15.84 -14.88 7.45
C GLN A 73 15.80 -13.61 6.60
N GLN A 74 15.39 -13.75 5.34
CA GLN A 74 15.26 -12.68 4.37
C GLN A 74 13.89 -12.74 3.68
N LEU A 75 13.39 -11.60 3.21
CA LEU A 75 12.16 -11.59 2.41
C LEU A 75 12.31 -12.36 1.09
N ALA A 76 13.54 -12.46 0.56
CA ALA A 76 13.83 -13.25 -0.63
C ALA A 76 13.51 -14.75 -0.45
N ASP A 77 13.61 -15.27 0.77
CA ASP A 77 13.27 -16.67 1.09
C ASP A 77 11.77 -16.96 0.86
N LEU A 78 10.91 -15.93 0.86
CA LEU A 78 9.48 -16.07 0.56
C LEU A 78 9.21 -16.24 -0.95
N LEU A 79 10.12 -15.75 -1.80
CA LEU A 79 10.03 -15.94 -3.25
C LEU A 79 10.54 -17.31 -3.66
N LEU A 80 11.64 -17.75 -3.06
CA LEU A 80 12.31 -19.00 -3.41
C LEU A 80 12.72 -19.72 -2.13
N ASP A 81 11.91 -20.69 -1.73
CA ASP A 81 12.27 -21.55 -0.61
C ASP A 81 13.29 -22.60 -1.06
N ALA A 82 14.57 -22.35 -0.80
CA ALA A 82 15.68 -23.25 -1.10
C ALA A 82 15.71 -24.51 -0.21
N ARG A 83 14.83 -24.60 0.80
CA ARG A 83 14.79 -25.74 1.74
C ARG A 83 14.09 -26.96 1.18
N PHE A 84 13.37 -26.81 0.07
CA PHE A 84 12.73 -27.91 -0.65
C PHE A 84 13.40 -28.14 -2.02
N PRO A 85 13.54 -29.41 -2.45
CA PRO A 85 14.06 -29.72 -3.79
C PRO A 85 13.10 -29.30 -4.92
N LYS A 86 11.82 -29.10 -4.61
CA LYS A 86 10.85 -28.47 -5.52
C LYS A 86 10.69 -27.00 -5.15
N LEU A 87 10.81 -26.12 -6.14
CA LEU A 87 10.62 -24.68 -5.98
C LEU A 87 9.23 -24.37 -5.39
N LYS A 88 9.17 -23.95 -4.14
CA LYS A 88 7.95 -23.50 -3.48
C LYS A 88 7.97 -21.98 -3.34
N ARG A 89 7.01 -21.32 -3.98
CA ARG A 89 6.85 -19.87 -3.95
C ARG A 89 5.71 -19.51 -2.99
N HIS A 90 6.03 -18.80 -1.91
CA HIS A 90 5.02 -18.33 -0.95
C HIS A 90 4.53 -16.92 -1.28
N LEU A 91 5.32 -16.16 -2.04
CA LEU A 91 4.99 -14.84 -2.55
C LEU A 91 5.27 -14.78 -4.06
N ARG A 92 4.44 -14.03 -4.81
CA ARG A 92 4.60 -13.89 -6.28
C ARG A 92 5.75 -12.97 -6.66
N GLN A 93 5.94 -11.89 -5.91
CA GLN A 93 6.96 -10.87 -6.09
C GLN A 93 7.16 -10.09 -4.78
N LEU A 94 8.31 -9.46 -4.61
CA LEU A 94 8.53 -8.53 -3.50
C LEU A 94 7.79 -7.22 -3.82
N TYR A 95 6.68 -7.01 -3.14
CA TYR A 95 5.89 -5.80 -3.29
C TYR A 95 6.59 -4.62 -2.58
N PRO A 96 6.72 -3.46 -3.25
CA PRO A 96 7.19 -2.25 -2.59
C PRO A 96 6.13 -1.72 -1.62
N ASP A 97 6.57 -0.94 -0.64
CA ASP A 97 5.68 -0.20 0.23
C ASP A 97 5.02 0.92 -0.60
N PRO A 98 3.67 0.92 -0.77
CA PRO A 98 2.98 1.89 -1.61
C PRO A 98 2.97 3.31 -1.03
N ILE A 99 3.32 3.48 0.25
CA ILE A 99 3.41 4.80 0.88
C ILE A 99 4.78 5.44 0.64
N THR A 100 5.87 4.66 0.73
CA THR A 100 7.25 5.15 0.51
C THR A 100 7.72 4.97 -0.95
N GLY A 101 7.08 4.09 -1.70
CA GLY A 101 7.44 3.72 -3.08
C GLY A 101 8.66 2.81 -3.17
N GLN A 102 9.23 2.36 -2.05
CA GLN A 102 10.44 1.55 -2.01
C GLN A 102 10.16 0.15 -1.47
N PRO A 103 10.95 -0.88 -1.86
CA PRO A 103 10.86 -2.23 -1.27
C PRO A 103 11.45 -2.33 0.14
N ASP A 104 11.38 -1.24 0.89
CA ASP A 104 12.10 -1.01 2.14
C ASP A 104 11.16 -1.18 3.33
N TRP A 105 10.85 -2.42 3.65
CA TRP A 105 10.00 -2.77 4.80
C TRP A 105 10.80 -2.76 6.11
N GLN A 106 10.13 -2.38 7.20
CA GLN A 106 10.65 -2.59 8.55
C GLN A 106 10.42 -4.06 8.94
N LEU A 107 11.51 -4.79 9.15
CA LEU A 107 11.48 -6.22 9.46
C LEU A 107 11.52 -6.43 10.97
N ILE A 108 10.53 -7.12 11.52
CA ILE A 108 10.47 -7.47 12.94
C ILE A 108 10.88 -8.93 13.07
N ARG A 109 12.02 -9.13 13.72
CA ARG A 109 12.64 -10.46 13.89
C ARG A 109 12.21 -11.10 15.20
N HIS A 110 12.03 -12.41 15.18
CA HIS A 110 11.83 -13.23 16.37
C HIS A 110 13.17 -13.53 17.06
N ALA A 111 13.14 -14.15 18.25
CA ALA A 111 14.34 -14.57 18.99
C ALA A 111 15.31 -15.43 18.15
N ASP A 112 14.77 -16.23 17.22
CA ASP A 112 15.54 -17.06 16.29
C ASP A 112 16.19 -16.28 15.12
N GLY A 113 16.05 -14.96 15.09
CA GLY A 113 16.59 -14.07 14.04
C GLY A 113 15.80 -14.06 12.73
N GLY A 114 14.78 -14.91 12.59
CA GLY A 114 13.88 -14.93 11.44
C GLY A 114 12.80 -13.85 11.50
N ILE A 115 12.32 -13.42 10.34
CA ILE A 115 11.32 -12.36 10.19
C ILE A 115 9.95 -12.92 10.54
N MET A 116 9.33 -12.43 11.61
CA MET A 116 8.00 -12.84 12.08
C MET A 116 6.92 -11.90 11.58
N ALA A 117 7.25 -10.61 11.45
CA ALA A 117 6.32 -9.57 11.04
C ALA A 117 7.02 -8.51 10.19
N ILE A 118 6.23 -7.76 9.44
CA ILE A 118 6.68 -6.59 8.69
C ILE A 118 5.83 -5.37 9.02
N ALA A 119 6.41 -4.18 8.91
CA ALA A 119 5.70 -2.91 9.00
C ALA A 119 6.22 -1.94 7.93
N SER A 120 5.41 -0.96 7.55
CA SER A 120 5.88 0.13 6.69
C SER A 120 6.90 0.99 7.45
N LYS A 121 7.93 1.53 6.78
CA LYS A 121 8.84 2.50 7.40
C LYS A 121 8.24 3.90 7.50
N SER A 122 7.07 4.14 6.91
CA SER A 122 6.46 5.46 6.85
C SER A 122 5.90 5.91 8.20
N THR A 123 6.25 7.13 8.61
CA THR A 123 5.66 7.80 9.79
C THR A 123 4.40 8.61 9.45
N ALA A 124 3.89 8.52 8.22
CA ALA A 124 2.71 9.24 7.81
C ALA A 124 1.47 8.76 8.57
N MET A 125 0.51 9.67 8.78
CA MET A 125 -0.74 9.37 9.46
C MET A 125 -1.68 8.59 8.53
N PRO A 126 -2.27 7.48 9.02
CA PRO A 126 -3.28 6.75 8.28
C PRO A 126 -4.57 7.56 8.16
N ILE A 127 -5.26 7.35 7.05
CA ILE A 127 -6.60 7.89 6.78
C ILE A 127 -7.64 6.97 7.41
N LYS A 128 -7.44 5.65 7.35
CA LYS A 128 -8.32 4.66 7.99
C LYS A 128 -7.96 4.47 9.46
N VAL A 129 -8.93 4.76 10.32
CA VAL A 129 -8.80 4.62 11.78
C VAL A 129 -9.73 3.55 12.37
N ASP A 130 -10.73 3.11 11.60
CA ASP A 130 -11.73 2.12 12.02
C ASP A 130 -12.23 1.27 10.83
N ARG A 131 -13.08 0.27 11.10
CA ARG A 131 -13.59 -0.72 10.13
C ARG A 131 -12.49 -1.54 9.46
N PHE A 132 -11.54 -1.97 10.28
CA PHE A 132 -10.57 -2.98 9.89
C PHE A 132 -11.23 -4.36 9.87
N ILE A 133 -10.71 -5.25 9.04
CA ILE A 133 -11.06 -6.67 9.12
C ILE A 133 -10.54 -7.25 10.45
N PRO A 134 -11.09 -8.37 10.95
CA PRO A 134 -10.66 -8.95 12.23
C PRO A 134 -9.15 -9.16 12.33
N ASP A 135 -8.53 -9.52 11.21
CA ASP A 135 -7.09 -9.77 11.08
C ASP A 135 -6.22 -8.51 11.21
N ASP A 136 -6.82 -7.33 11.09
CA ASP A 136 -6.19 -5.99 11.15
C ASP A 136 -6.70 -5.16 12.35
N SER A 137 -7.42 -5.79 13.26
CA SER A 137 -8.05 -5.09 14.39
C SER A 137 -7.04 -4.37 15.30
N ASP A 138 -5.81 -4.90 15.41
CA ASP A 138 -4.70 -4.32 16.16
C ASP A 138 -4.24 -2.94 15.64
N PHE A 139 -4.63 -2.57 14.42
CA PHE A 139 -4.28 -1.29 13.79
C PHE A 139 -5.24 -0.16 14.19
N LYS A 140 -6.37 -0.49 14.82
CA LYS A 140 -7.36 0.49 15.25
C LYS A 140 -6.74 1.49 16.23
N GLY A 141 -6.89 2.79 15.93
CA GLY A 141 -6.39 3.88 16.77
C GLY A 141 -4.87 4.14 16.69
N LYS A 142 -4.13 3.42 15.82
CA LYS A 142 -2.71 3.74 15.56
C LYS A 142 -2.59 5.03 14.76
N SER A 143 -1.59 5.85 15.10
CA SER A 143 -1.39 7.17 14.48
C SER A 143 -0.40 7.18 13.32
N ARG A 144 0.31 6.07 13.07
CA ARG A 144 1.35 5.97 12.03
C ARG A 144 1.28 4.63 11.30
N TYR A 145 1.65 4.62 10.02
CA TYR A 145 1.79 3.36 9.27
C TYR A 145 2.91 2.45 9.80
N SER A 146 3.94 3.01 10.45
CA SER A 146 4.99 2.22 11.10
C SER A 146 4.50 1.42 12.30
N ASP A 147 3.35 1.78 12.87
CA ASP A 147 2.74 1.03 13.96
C ASP A 147 1.85 -0.13 13.46
N TRP A 148 1.60 -0.20 12.14
CA TRP A 148 0.83 -1.28 11.52
C TRP A 148 1.73 -2.48 11.26
N VAL A 149 1.77 -3.37 12.24
CA VAL A 149 2.61 -4.57 12.24
C VAL A 149 1.84 -5.77 11.69
N PHE A 150 2.19 -6.20 10.48
CA PHE A 150 1.63 -7.38 9.84
C PHE A 150 2.35 -8.63 10.33
N THR A 151 1.79 -9.27 11.36
CA THR A 151 2.34 -10.49 11.97
C THR A 151 1.83 -11.77 11.31
N ALA A 152 2.70 -12.77 11.18
CA ALA A 152 2.31 -14.10 10.74
C ALA A 152 1.37 -14.77 11.77
N LYS A 153 0.19 -15.22 11.33
CA LYS A 153 -0.71 -16.02 12.16
C LYS A 153 -0.10 -17.38 12.43
N ILE A 154 0.56 -17.52 13.58
CA ILE A 154 0.82 -18.83 14.17
C ILE A 154 -0.44 -19.19 14.93
N GLN A 155 -1.10 -20.29 14.58
CA GLN A 155 -2.10 -20.88 15.47
C GLN A 155 -1.36 -21.36 16.74
N SER A 156 -1.27 -20.49 17.74
CA SER A 156 -0.97 -20.90 19.11
C SER A 156 -2.22 -21.62 19.61
N ASN A 157 -2.15 -22.94 19.70
CA ASN A 157 -3.22 -23.73 20.28
C ASN A 157 -3.22 -23.47 21.80
N SER A 158 -4.15 -22.63 22.27
CA SER A 158 -4.27 -22.15 23.66
C SER A 158 -4.80 -23.20 24.64
N ASN A 159 -4.43 -24.48 24.48
CA ASN A 159 -4.88 -25.56 25.38
C ASN A 159 -4.01 -25.73 26.64
N ASP A 160 -3.08 -24.80 26.91
CA ASP A 160 -2.03 -24.97 27.93
C ASP A 160 -2.30 -24.26 29.27
N LEU A 161 -3.55 -23.88 29.57
CA LEU A 161 -3.91 -23.22 30.84
C LEU A 161 -4.91 -24.00 31.71
N THR A 162 -4.95 -25.34 31.56
CA THR A 162 -5.69 -26.19 32.52
C THR A 162 -4.89 -27.43 32.86
N GLN A 163 -3.86 -27.27 33.69
CA GLN A 163 -3.46 -28.27 34.70
C GLN A 163 -3.03 -27.55 35.96
#